data_AF-A0A8C8A5E6-F1
#
_entry.id   AF-A0A8C8A5E6-F1
#
_cell.length_a   1.000
_cell.length_b   1.000
_cell.length_c   1.000
_cell.angle_alpha   90.00
_cell.angle_beta   90.00
_cell.angle_gamma   90.00
#
_symmetry.space_group_name_H-M   'P 1'
#
loop_
_entity.id
_entity.type
_entity.pdbx_description
1 polymer ?
#
loop_
_entity_poly.entity_id
_entity_poly.type
_entity_poly.pdbx_seq_one_letter_code
_entity_poly.pdbx_strand_id
1 'polypeptide(L)'
;IPARTTARMSRRRRPEPQPRERSLDRRLTGDHVLPFSAFLTDSFGRRHNYLRISLTEKCNLRCQYCMPEKGVKLTPRSQLLSTSEVVTIARLFVQEGVDKIRLTGGEPLIRPDLLDIIIELRKLDGLKTIAVTTNGINLAKLLPRLKEAGLDLINISLDTLAPAKFEFITRRKGFHRVMEGIDRAVELGYSPVKVNCVVMRGFNEDELLDFVRLTEKKPLEVRFIEYMPFDGNKWNFKKMVSYQEMLDRIKQQWPNLERLQTGHANTAKMFKVPGFEGHLGFISSMSDHFCGSCNRLRITADGNLKVCLFGNSEFSLRDILRCGASDEELLQVIGAAVGRKKKEHAGKMFTPVNSTTGCPLPSPTSGRDRLQQPRDPDRDKTEEDE
;
A
#
# COMPACT_ATOMS: atom_id res chain seq x y z
N ILE A 1 -37.28 97.62 36.02
CA ILE A 1 -38.35 97.72 34.99
C ILE A 1 -37.86 96.94 33.76
N PRO A 2 -38.72 96.08 33.16
CA PRO A 2 -38.48 94.66 32.85
C PRO A 2 -37.84 94.47 31.44
N ALA A 3 -37.63 93.31 30.80
CA ALA A 3 -38.37 92.06 30.78
C ALA A 3 -37.60 90.94 30.06
N ARG A 4 -37.88 89.70 30.47
CA ARG A 4 -38.21 88.49 29.69
C ARG A 4 -37.50 88.14 28.36
N THR A 5 -36.86 86.96 28.46
CA THR A 5 -37.05 85.76 27.61
C THR A 5 -36.40 85.73 26.22
N THR A 6 -35.55 84.72 25.99
CA THR A 6 -35.66 83.80 24.85
C THR A 6 -34.75 82.59 25.05
N ALA A 7 -35.35 81.41 24.95
CA ALA A 7 -34.67 80.13 24.96
C ALA A 7 -33.77 79.98 23.74
N ARG A 8 -32.58 79.39 23.90
CA ARG A 8 -31.89 78.76 22.78
C ARG A 8 -31.19 77.48 23.20
N MET A 9 -31.63 76.42 22.54
CA MET A 9 -31.29 75.01 22.71
C MET A 9 -29.79 74.77 22.69
N SER A 10 -29.29 73.99 23.66
CA SER A 10 -27.92 73.51 23.68
C SER A 10 -27.71 72.51 22.55
N ARG A 11 -26.81 72.84 21.63
CA ARG A 11 -26.30 71.91 20.61
C ARG A 11 -25.48 70.84 21.33
N ARG A 12 -26.12 69.70 21.60
CA ARG A 12 -25.43 68.48 22.07
C ARG A 12 -24.40 68.07 21.01
N ARG A 13 -23.14 67.96 21.44
CA ARG A 13 -22.01 67.45 20.67
C ARG A 13 -22.36 66.06 20.12
N ARG A 14 -22.15 65.87 18.82
CA ARG A 14 -22.23 64.54 18.19
C ARG A 14 -21.12 63.66 18.80
N PRO A 15 -21.43 62.42 19.22
CA PRO A 15 -20.41 61.50 19.70
C PRO A 15 -19.52 61.05 18.54
N GLU A 16 -18.21 61.03 18.79
CA GLU A 16 -17.19 60.47 17.90
C GLU A 16 -17.50 58.98 17.62
N PRO A 17 -17.27 58.48 16.40
CA PRO A 17 -17.51 57.08 16.08
C PRO A 17 -16.48 56.22 16.81
N GLN A 18 -16.96 55.41 17.74
CA GLN A 18 -16.17 54.38 18.41
C GLN A 18 -15.52 53.44 17.37
N PRO A 19 -14.31 52.92 17.62
CA PRO A 19 -13.68 51.99 16.72
C PRO A 19 -14.55 50.74 16.67
N ARG A 20 -14.98 50.35 15.46
CA ARG A 20 -15.63 49.07 15.22
C ARG A 20 -14.63 47.98 15.59
N GLU A 21 -14.77 47.40 16.77
CA GLU A 21 -14.27 46.05 17.05
C GLU A 21 -14.84 45.13 15.97
N ARG A 22 -14.02 44.85 14.96
CA ARG A 22 -14.28 43.73 14.07
C ARG A 22 -14.15 42.50 14.94
N SER A 23 -15.30 41.89 15.24
CA SER A 23 -15.42 40.58 15.87
C SER A 23 -14.70 39.53 15.02
N LEU A 24 -13.39 39.44 15.23
CA LEU A 24 -12.55 38.28 14.97
C LEU A 24 -12.90 37.20 16.00
N ASP A 25 -14.14 36.74 15.99
CA ASP A 25 -14.57 35.56 16.73
C ASP A 25 -15.77 34.92 16.04
N ARG A 26 -15.46 34.28 14.92
CA ARG A 26 -16.10 33.00 14.59
C ARG A 26 -14.98 32.03 14.25
N ARG A 27 -14.16 31.75 15.27
CA ARG A 27 -13.21 30.64 15.23
C ARG A 27 -13.98 29.37 14.91
N LEU A 28 -13.37 28.65 13.97
CA LEU A 28 -13.62 27.28 13.61
C LEU A 28 -13.60 26.40 14.88
N THR A 29 -14.76 26.25 15.52
CA THR A 29 -14.98 25.23 16.54
C THR A 29 -16.10 24.34 16.05
N GLY A 30 -15.69 23.40 15.22
CA GLY A 30 -16.49 22.31 14.72
C GLY A 30 -15.51 21.28 14.18
N ASP A 31 -15.03 20.41 15.06
CA ASP A 31 -14.50 19.10 14.69
C ASP A 31 -15.60 18.34 13.95
N HIS A 32 -15.86 18.70 12.70
CA HIS A 32 -16.60 17.86 11.77
C HIS A 32 -15.62 16.83 11.23
N VAL A 33 -15.14 15.95 12.11
CA VAL A 33 -14.70 14.64 11.67
C VAL A 33 -15.95 13.96 11.16
N LEU A 34 -16.18 14.00 9.84
CA LEU A 34 -17.19 13.15 9.23
C LEU A 34 -16.93 11.72 9.72
N PRO A 35 -17.94 11.02 10.27
CA PRO A 35 -17.74 9.66 10.76
C PRO A 35 -17.19 8.82 9.62
N PHE A 36 -16.18 8.00 9.92
CA PHE A 36 -15.55 7.12 8.93
C PHE A 36 -16.63 6.38 8.13
N SER A 37 -16.57 6.50 6.81
CA SER A 37 -17.71 6.16 5.96
C SER A 37 -18.06 4.68 5.98
N ALA A 38 -19.35 4.40 5.83
CA ALA A 38 -19.85 3.06 5.58
C ALA A 38 -19.27 2.46 4.29
N PHE A 39 -18.97 3.28 3.27
CA PHE A 39 -18.39 2.82 2.00
C PHE A 39 -16.99 2.19 2.15
N LEU A 40 -16.24 2.58 3.19
CA LEU A 40 -14.90 2.06 3.46
C LEU A 40 -14.85 1.08 4.66
N THR A 41 -16.02 0.68 5.16
CA THR A 41 -16.15 -0.29 6.25
C THR A 41 -16.68 -1.61 5.69
N ASP A 42 -15.96 -2.71 5.93
CA ASP A 42 -16.41 -4.02 5.46
C ASP A 42 -17.40 -4.72 6.39
N SER A 43 -17.88 -5.89 5.97
CA SER A 43 -18.85 -6.71 6.73
C SER A 43 -18.33 -7.23 8.07
N PHE A 44 -17.06 -7.03 8.40
CA PHE A 44 -16.43 -7.42 9.66
C PHE A 44 -16.14 -6.20 10.56
N GLY A 45 -16.58 -5.01 10.16
CA GLY A 45 -16.36 -3.76 10.89
C GLY A 45 -14.94 -3.21 10.76
N ARG A 46 -14.14 -3.71 9.81
CA ARG A 46 -12.78 -3.19 9.57
C ARG A 46 -12.87 -1.89 8.78
N ARG A 47 -12.30 -0.83 9.35
CA ARG A 47 -12.19 0.49 8.70
C ARG A 47 -10.96 0.54 7.80
N HIS A 48 -11.15 0.83 6.52
CA HIS A 48 -10.06 0.89 5.55
C HIS A 48 -9.54 2.30 5.28
N ASN A 49 -8.71 2.84 6.19
CA ASN A 49 -8.13 4.18 6.07
C ASN A 49 -6.81 4.25 5.27
N TYR A 50 -6.34 3.12 4.71
CA TYR A 50 -5.04 3.04 4.05
C TYR A 50 -5.17 2.59 2.58
N LEU A 51 -5.00 3.53 1.66
CA LEU A 51 -5.02 3.29 0.22
C LEU A 51 -3.60 3.11 -0.35
N ARG A 52 -3.42 2.11 -1.21
CA ARG A 52 -2.22 1.95 -2.05
C ARG A 52 -2.56 2.23 -3.49
N ILE A 53 -1.83 3.12 -4.15
CA ILE A 53 -2.03 3.43 -5.56
C ILE A 53 -0.78 2.98 -6.32
N SER A 54 -0.97 2.09 -7.29
CA SER A 54 0.07 1.69 -8.24
C SER A 54 0.09 2.72 -9.36
N LEU A 55 1.18 3.47 -9.51
CA LEU A 55 1.23 4.58 -10.46
C LEU A 55 1.70 4.18 -11.87
N THR A 56 2.34 3.02 -12.00
CA THR A 56 2.92 2.54 -13.25
C THR A 56 3.16 1.05 -13.13
N GLU A 57 3.24 0.33 -14.25
CA GLU A 57 3.70 -1.07 -14.29
C GLU A 57 5.20 -1.16 -14.63
N LYS A 58 5.79 -0.07 -15.12
CA LYS A 58 7.21 -0.03 -15.48
C LYS A 58 8.06 -0.12 -14.22
N CYS A 59 9.15 -0.87 -14.33
CA CYS A 59 10.18 -0.95 -13.31
C CYS A 59 11.56 -0.88 -13.99
N ASN A 60 12.52 -0.25 -13.33
CA ASN A 60 13.93 -0.22 -13.75
C ASN A 60 14.72 -1.45 -13.24
N LEU A 61 14.10 -2.34 -12.47
CA LEU A 61 14.63 -3.64 -12.05
C LEU A 61 13.87 -4.82 -12.68
N ARG A 62 14.43 -6.03 -12.60
CA ARG A 62 13.81 -7.29 -13.05
C ARG A 62 13.97 -8.38 -11.99
N CYS A 63 13.51 -8.08 -10.78
CA CYS A 63 13.68 -8.96 -9.62
C CYS A 63 13.11 -10.36 -9.86
N GLN A 64 13.89 -11.42 -9.60
CA GLN A 64 13.53 -12.79 -10.00
C GLN A 64 12.19 -13.27 -9.40
N TYR A 65 11.85 -12.82 -8.18
CA TYR A 65 10.60 -13.18 -7.50
C TYR A 65 9.40 -12.28 -7.85
N CYS A 66 9.61 -11.22 -8.63
CA CYS A 66 8.58 -10.21 -8.91
C CYS A 66 8.26 -10.13 -10.41
N MET A 67 9.28 -10.15 -11.27
CA MET A 67 9.13 -9.93 -12.70
C MET A 67 9.98 -10.92 -13.51
N PRO A 68 9.45 -11.49 -14.61
CA PRO A 68 10.24 -12.26 -15.56
C PRO A 68 11.42 -11.45 -16.10
N GLU A 69 12.47 -12.14 -16.54
CA GLU A 69 13.69 -11.48 -17.05
C GLU A 69 13.41 -10.54 -18.22
N LYS A 70 12.58 -11.00 -19.17
CA LYS A 70 12.13 -10.23 -20.33
C LYS A 70 11.14 -9.10 -19.98
N GLY A 71 10.73 -8.98 -18.71
CA GLY A 71 9.69 -8.07 -18.27
C GLY A 71 8.28 -8.65 -18.45
N VAL A 72 7.29 -7.79 -18.23
CA VAL A 72 5.86 -8.09 -18.47
C VAL A 72 5.37 -7.28 -19.66
N LYS A 73 4.31 -7.78 -20.32
CA LYS A 73 3.57 -7.00 -21.31
C LYS A 73 2.96 -5.79 -20.60
N LEU A 74 3.29 -4.59 -21.07
CA LEU A 74 2.84 -3.35 -20.47
C LEU A 74 1.49 -2.94 -21.04
N THR A 75 0.62 -2.46 -20.15
CA THR A 75 -0.65 -1.83 -20.52
C THR A 75 -0.37 -0.55 -21.33
N PRO A 76 -1.08 -0.32 -22.46
CA PRO A 76 -0.96 0.90 -23.24
C PRO A 76 -1.19 2.16 -22.39
N ARG A 77 -0.49 3.25 -22.68
CA ARG A 77 -0.58 4.50 -21.89
C ARG A 77 -2.02 5.03 -21.77
N SER A 78 -2.82 4.89 -22.82
CA SER A 78 -4.23 5.31 -22.83
C SER A 78 -5.10 4.52 -21.84
N GLN A 79 -4.67 3.32 -21.44
CA GLN A 79 -5.35 2.47 -20.47
C GLN A 79 -4.77 2.63 -19.04
N LEU A 80 -3.75 3.44 -18.84
CA LEU A 80 -3.29 3.76 -17.49
C LEU A 80 -4.05 4.96 -16.93
N LEU A 81 -4.13 5.04 -15.61
CA LEU A 81 -4.67 6.23 -14.93
C LEU A 81 -3.79 7.46 -15.22
N SER A 82 -4.42 8.52 -15.73
CA SER A 82 -3.81 9.83 -15.83
C SER A 82 -3.58 10.43 -14.42
N THR A 83 -2.81 11.51 -14.35
CA THR A 83 -2.57 12.20 -13.07
C THR A 83 -3.86 12.81 -12.51
N SER A 84 -4.72 13.40 -13.36
CA SER A 84 -6.02 13.89 -12.90
C SER A 84 -6.90 12.75 -12.38
N GLU A 85 -6.92 11.61 -13.06
CA GLU A 85 -7.71 10.44 -12.63
C GLU A 85 -7.21 9.88 -11.28
N VAL A 86 -5.88 9.81 -11.08
CA VAL A 86 -5.28 9.42 -9.78
C VAL A 86 -5.73 10.36 -8.66
N VAL A 87 -5.70 11.68 -8.89
CA VAL A 87 -6.08 12.68 -7.89
C VAL A 87 -7.58 12.63 -7.60
N THR A 88 -8.43 12.49 -8.62
CA THR A 88 -9.88 12.34 -8.47
C THR A 88 -10.22 11.11 -7.63
N ILE A 89 -9.66 9.94 -7.96
CA ILE A 89 -9.88 8.72 -7.19
C ILE A 89 -9.38 8.89 -5.76
N ALA A 90 -8.17 9.43 -5.57
CA ALA A 90 -7.63 9.67 -4.24
C ALA A 90 -8.51 10.59 -3.40
N ARG A 91 -9.05 11.67 -3.99
CA ARG A 91 -9.97 12.60 -3.33
C ARG A 91 -11.20 11.88 -2.79
N LEU A 92 -11.83 11.02 -3.60
CA LEU A 92 -13.00 10.22 -3.18
C LEU A 92 -12.67 9.40 -1.93
N PHE A 93 -11.58 8.63 -1.96
CA PHE A 93 -11.19 7.82 -0.82
C PHE A 93 -10.87 8.65 0.44
N VAL A 94 -10.23 9.81 0.28
CA VAL A 94 -9.88 10.70 1.40
C VAL A 94 -11.14 11.29 2.04
N GLN A 95 -12.12 11.73 1.24
CA GLN A 95 -13.41 12.24 1.72
C GLN A 95 -14.16 11.20 2.57
N GLU A 96 -14.01 9.92 2.24
CA GLU A 96 -14.63 8.81 2.97
C GLU A 96 -13.84 8.31 4.19
N GLY A 97 -12.66 8.90 4.48
CA GLY A 97 -11.87 8.63 5.68
C GLY A 97 -10.52 7.96 5.47
N VAL A 98 -10.02 7.85 4.22
CA VAL A 98 -8.61 7.50 4.00
C VAL A 98 -7.71 8.63 4.48
N ASP A 99 -6.87 8.33 5.47
CA ASP A 99 -5.89 9.27 6.02
C ASP A 99 -4.46 8.98 5.55
N LYS A 100 -4.26 7.85 4.86
CA LYS A 100 -2.94 7.40 4.40
C LYS A 100 -2.98 6.87 2.97
N ILE A 101 -2.19 7.50 2.10
CA ILE A 101 -1.95 7.04 0.73
C ILE A 101 -0.51 6.57 0.59
N ARG A 102 -0.31 5.41 -0.02
CA ARG A 102 1.00 4.93 -0.45
C ARG A 102 1.08 4.80 -1.96
N LEU A 103 2.03 5.52 -2.54
CA LEU A 103 2.39 5.45 -3.94
C LEU A 103 3.36 4.29 -4.18
N THR A 104 3.02 3.48 -5.17
CA THR A 104 3.73 2.26 -5.57
C THR A 104 3.74 2.16 -7.10
N GLY A 105 4.07 1.00 -7.66
CA GLY A 105 4.02 0.74 -9.10
C GLY A 105 4.56 -0.65 -9.42
N GLY A 106 5.22 -0.75 -10.58
CA GLY A 106 6.54 -1.34 -10.66
C GLY A 106 7.50 -0.49 -9.81
N GLU A 107 8.05 0.58 -10.38
CA GLU A 107 8.85 1.57 -9.66
C GLU A 107 8.21 2.97 -9.76
N PRO A 108 7.71 3.58 -8.66
CA PRO A 108 7.09 4.90 -8.73
C PRO A 108 8.07 6.02 -9.10
N LEU A 109 9.35 5.93 -8.69
CA LEU A 109 10.34 6.99 -8.91
C LEU A 109 10.82 7.15 -10.37
N ILE A 110 10.29 6.34 -11.29
CA ILE A 110 10.51 6.52 -12.74
C ILE A 110 9.31 7.16 -13.45
N ARG A 111 8.20 7.42 -12.73
CA ARG A 111 7.05 8.14 -13.27
C ARG A 111 7.38 9.65 -13.35
N PRO A 112 7.36 10.29 -14.54
CA PRO A 112 7.83 11.67 -14.71
C PRO A 112 7.08 12.71 -13.86
N ASP A 113 5.77 12.53 -13.69
CA ASP A 113 4.85 13.44 -13.00
C ASP A 113 4.55 13.01 -11.55
N LEU A 114 5.43 12.20 -10.94
CA LEU A 114 5.28 11.78 -9.54
C LEU A 114 5.19 12.96 -8.58
N LEU A 115 6.02 13.99 -8.78
CA LEU A 115 6.06 15.15 -7.90
C LEU A 115 4.75 15.94 -7.97
N ASP A 116 4.20 16.10 -9.17
CA ASP A 116 2.90 16.77 -9.38
C ASP A 116 1.78 16.01 -8.65
N ILE A 117 1.77 14.67 -8.74
CA ILE A 117 0.83 13.84 -7.98
C ILE A 117 0.96 14.09 -6.48
N ILE A 118 2.17 14.07 -5.92
CA ILE A 118 2.37 14.29 -4.48
C ILE A 118 1.87 15.67 -4.06
N ILE A 119 2.17 16.71 -4.85
CA ILE A 119 1.72 18.08 -4.61
C ILE A 119 0.19 18.16 -4.61
N GLU A 120 -0.49 17.58 -5.59
CA GLU A 120 -1.96 17.58 -5.64
C GLU A 120 -2.58 16.75 -4.51
N LEU A 121 -2.00 15.58 -4.18
CA LEU A 121 -2.46 14.79 -3.05
C LEU A 121 -2.32 15.54 -1.73
N ARG A 122 -1.27 16.35 -1.59
CA ARG A 122 -1.03 17.10 -0.35
C ARG A 122 -2.11 18.13 -0.06
N LYS A 123 -2.80 18.62 -1.10
CA LYS A 123 -3.91 19.58 -0.99
C LYS A 123 -5.22 18.92 -0.52
N LEU A 124 -5.29 17.60 -0.41
CA LEU A 124 -6.51 16.90 -0.01
C LEU A 124 -6.72 16.98 1.50
N ASP A 125 -7.78 17.70 1.91
CA ASP A 125 -8.19 17.79 3.31
C ASP A 125 -8.51 16.40 3.89
N GLY A 126 -7.92 16.08 5.04
CA GLY A 126 -8.06 14.78 5.70
C GLY A 126 -6.92 13.79 5.43
N LEU A 127 -6.12 13.99 4.36
CA LEU A 127 -4.97 13.14 4.07
C LEU A 127 -3.76 13.48 4.96
N LYS A 128 -3.50 12.64 5.97
CA LYS A 128 -2.42 12.84 6.94
C LYS A 128 -1.06 12.34 6.46
N THR A 129 -1.01 11.32 5.62
CA THR A 129 0.26 10.66 5.27
C THR A 129 0.32 10.26 3.80
N ILE A 130 1.34 10.77 3.10
CA ILE A 130 1.76 10.31 1.78
C ILE A 130 3.05 9.51 1.96
N ALA A 131 3.04 8.27 1.48
CA ALA A 131 4.19 7.38 1.53
C ALA A 131 4.58 6.88 0.14
N VAL A 132 5.84 6.51 -0.06
CA VAL A 132 6.29 5.82 -1.26
C VAL A 132 6.92 4.47 -0.92
N THR A 133 6.72 3.47 -1.78
CA THR A 133 7.55 2.25 -1.79
C THR A 133 8.36 2.20 -3.07
N THR A 134 9.68 2.14 -2.94
CA THR A 134 10.64 2.21 -4.04
C THR A 134 11.75 1.17 -3.87
N ASN A 135 12.38 0.77 -4.96
CA ASN A 135 13.63 0.02 -4.92
C ASN A 135 14.86 0.88 -4.57
N GLY A 136 14.71 2.20 -4.47
CA GLY A 136 15.75 3.10 -3.96
C GLY A 136 16.77 3.61 -4.99
N ILE A 137 16.83 3.06 -6.21
CA ILE A 137 17.90 3.41 -7.18
C ILE A 137 17.92 4.91 -7.52
N ASN A 138 16.75 5.53 -7.66
CA ASN A 138 16.61 6.95 -7.98
C ASN A 138 16.36 7.82 -6.75
N LEU A 139 16.37 7.23 -5.55
CA LEU A 139 15.89 7.89 -4.34
C LEU A 139 16.80 9.06 -3.93
N ALA A 140 18.11 8.84 -3.81
CA ALA A 140 19.08 9.87 -3.40
C ALA A 140 18.90 11.19 -4.17
N LYS A 141 18.77 11.09 -5.50
CA LYS A 141 18.58 12.23 -6.41
C LYS A 141 17.25 12.96 -6.20
N LEU A 142 16.16 12.24 -5.91
CA LEU A 142 14.82 12.81 -5.85
C LEU A 142 14.40 13.25 -4.44
N LEU A 143 15.07 12.76 -3.40
CA LEU A 143 14.73 12.99 -2.00
C LEU A 143 14.45 14.47 -1.64
N PRO A 144 15.28 15.46 -2.00
CA PRO A 144 14.99 16.86 -1.67
C PRO A 144 13.66 17.33 -2.24
N ARG A 145 13.41 17.06 -3.52
CA ARG A 145 12.17 17.44 -4.22
C ARG A 145 10.96 16.68 -3.68
N LEU A 146 11.13 15.41 -3.30
CA LEU A 146 10.07 14.62 -2.68
C LEU A 146 9.68 15.20 -1.31
N LYS A 147 10.67 15.63 -0.52
CA LYS A 147 10.42 16.27 0.78
C LYS A 147 9.71 17.61 0.61
N GLU A 148 10.15 18.45 -0.33
CA GLU A 148 9.50 19.72 -0.68
C GLU A 148 8.06 19.53 -1.17
N ALA A 149 7.79 18.49 -1.95
CA ALA A 149 6.44 18.14 -2.41
C ALA A 149 5.51 17.67 -1.27
N GLY A 150 6.06 17.34 -0.09
CA GLY A 150 5.28 16.91 1.07
C GLY A 150 5.18 15.39 1.24
N LEU A 151 6.17 14.62 0.74
CA LEU A 151 6.28 13.18 1.02
C LEU A 151 6.69 12.95 2.49
N ASP A 152 5.89 12.18 3.23
CA ASP A 152 6.10 11.96 4.66
C ASP A 152 6.94 10.71 4.97
N LEU A 153 6.68 9.59 4.28
CA LEU A 153 7.25 8.29 4.61
C LEU A 153 7.84 7.54 3.42
N ILE A 154 8.95 6.84 3.64
CA ILE A 154 9.64 6.06 2.61
C ILE A 154 9.79 4.62 3.07
N ASN A 155 9.49 3.69 2.15
CA ASN A 155 9.82 2.28 2.26
C ASN A 155 10.73 1.88 1.09
N ILE A 156 11.89 1.35 1.41
CA ILE A 156 12.93 0.96 0.46
C ILE A 156 12.99 -0.56 0.42
N SER A 157 12.82 -1.16 -0.75
CA SER A 157 12.99 -2.60 -0.94
C SER A 157 14.46 -2.93 -1.15
N LEU A 158 15.05 -3.70 -0.23
CA LEU A 158 16.43 -4.16 -0.30
C LEU A 158 16.51 -5.57 0.32
N ASP A 159 16.78 -6.56 -0.52
CA ASP A 159 16.75 -7.98 -0.11
C ASP A 159 18.13 -8.55 0.23
N THR A 160 19.21 -7.78 0.13
CA THR A 160 20.58 -8.24 0.44
C THR A 160 21.49 -7.05 0.68
N LEU A 161 22.48 -7.22 1.54
CA LEU A 161 23.56 -6.28 1.82
C LEU A 161 24.83 -6.59 1.01
N ALA A 162 24.81 -7.66 0.20
CA ALA A 162 25.90 -8.02 -0.69
C ALA A 162 25.65 -7.50 -2.14
N PRO A 163 26.55 -6.67 -2.70
CA PRO A 163 26.38 -6.11 -4.06
C PRO A 163 26.18 -7.16 -5.16
N ALA A 164 26.91 -8.28 -5.09
CA ALA A 164 26.81 -9.36 -6.08
C ALA A 164 25.45 -10.08 -6.01
N LYS A 165 24.96 -10.37 -4.80
CA LYS A 165 23.62 -10.94 -4.60
C LYS A 165 22.53 -9.96 -5.05
N PHE A 166 22.73 -8.65 -4.86
CA PHE A 166 21.80 -7.62 -5.33
C PHE A 166 21.67 -7.67 -6.85
N GLU A 167 22.79 -7.69 -7.58
CA GLU A 167 22.78 -7.77 -9.03
C GLU A 167 22.15 -9.08 -9.51
N PHE A 168 22.45 -10.20 -8.83
CA PHE A 168 21.84 -11.49 -9.12
C PHE A 168 20.30 -11.46 -8.99
N ILE A 169 19.77 -11.00 -7.84
CA ILE A 169 18.33 -11.05 -7.58
C ILE A 169 17.56 -10.03 -8.41
N THR A 170 18.11 -8.83 -8.61
CA THR A 170 17.45 -7.73 -9.33
C THR A 170 17.70 -7.73 -10.84
N ARG A 171 18.70 -8.51 -11.29
CA ARG A 171 19.27 -8.57 -12.65
C ARG A 171 19.84 -7.23 -13.13
N ARG A 172 20.17 -6.31 -12.22
CA ARG A 172 20.70 -4.97 -12.53
C ARG A 172 21.66 -4.51 -11.43
N LYS A 173 22.62 -3.67 -11.80
CA LYS A 173 23.46 -2.94 -10.83
C LYS A 173 22.65 -1.83 -10.16
N GLY A 174 23.06 -1.43 -8.96
CA GLY A 174 22.40 -0.33 -8.26
C GLY A 174 22.58 -0.33 -6.74
N PHE A 175 23.14 -1.39 -6.15
CA PHE A 175 23.29 -1.54 -4.71
C PHE A 175 23.77 -0.28 -3.98
N HIS A 176 24.91 0.29 -4.41
CA HIS A 176 25.47 1.48 -3.76
C HIS A 176 24.55 2.71 -3.83
N ARG A 177 23.79 2.87 -4.92
CA ARG A 177 22.80 3.94 -5.07
C ARG A 177 21.62 3.77 -4.12
N VAL A 178 21.23 2.52 -3.85
CA VAL A 178 20.17 2.21 -2.86
C VAL A 178 20.66 2.54 -1.46
N MET A 179 21.89 2.15 -1.12
CA MET A 179 22.49 2.46 0.18
C MET A 179 22.66 3.97 0.39
N GLU A 180 23.14 4.70 -0.63
CA GLU A 180 23.19 6.16 -0.63
C GLU A 180 21.79 6.76 -0.42
N GLY A 181 20.77 6.22 -1.07
CA GLY A 181 19.38 6.65 -0.88
C GLY A 181 18.85 6.41 0.54
N ILE A 182 19.25 5.31 1.19
CA ILE A 182 18.91 5.03 2.59
C ILE A 182 19.56 6.07 3.50
N ASP A 183 20.87 6.28 3.35
CA ASP A 183 21.64 7.20 4.20
C ASP A 183 21.15 8.64 4.03
N ARG A 184 20.92 9.07 2.78
CA ARG A 184 20.37 10.39 2.48
C ARG A 184 18.97 10.60 3.04
N ALA A 185 18.13 9.56 3.06
CA ALA A 185 16.80 9.67 3.66
C ALA A 185 16.89 9.89 5.18
N VAL A 186 17.81 9.19 5.85
CA VAL A 186 18.07 9.37 7.29
C VAL A 186 18.60 10.78 7.55
N GLU A 187 19.58 11.25 6.80
CA GLU A 187 20.14 12.61 6.93
C GLU A 187 19.09 13.71 6.76
N LEU A 188 18.14 13.52 5.85
CA LEU A 188 17.03 14.45 5.64
C LEU A 188 15.95 14.33 6.72
N GLY A 189 16.13 13.49 7.74
CA GLY A 189 15.23 13.39 8.89
C GLY A 189 13.94 12.64 8.60
N TYR A 190 13.90 11.79 7.58
CA TYR A 190 12.76 10.86 7.43
C TYR A 190 12.76 9.91 8.62
N SER A 191 11.66 9.86 9.37
CA SER A 191 11.55 9.00 10.55
C SER A 191 10.18 8.31 10.60
N PRO A 192 10.13 6.96 10.57
CA PRO A 192 11.22 6.04 10.30
C PRO A 192 11.46 5.84 8.79
N VAL A 193 12.73 5.77 8.38
CA VAL A 193 13.14 5.17 7.09
C VAL A 193 12.99 3.65 7.19
N LYS A 194 12.14 3.07 6.34
CA LYS A 194 11.84 1.64 6.39
C LYS A 194 12.60 0.89 5.30
N VAL A 195 13.26 -0.19 5.66
CA VAL A 195 13.88 -1.13 4.71
C VAL A 195 13.09 -2.44 4.75
N ASN A 196 12.49 -2.82 3.64
CA ASN A 196 11.77 -4.09 3.51
C ASN A 196 12.67 -5.12 2.84
N CYS A 197 12.87 -6.27 3.51
CA CYS A 197 13.65 -7.40 3.01
C CYS A 197 12.76 -8.64 2.96
N VAL A 198 12.58 -9.22 1.78
CA VAL A 198 11.91 -10.52 1.61
C VAL A 198 12.93 -11.62 1.86
N VAL A 199 12.72 -12.39 2.92
CA VAL A 199 13.67 -13.45 3.32
C VAL A 199 13.32 -14.75 2.61
N MET A 200 14.31 -15.30 1.91
CA MET A 200 14.21 -16.48 1.06
C MET A 200 15.32 -17.46 1.41
N ARG A 201 14.94 -18.72 1.68
CA ARG A 201 15.87 -19.81 1.95
C ARG A 201 16.71 -20.13 0.70
N GLY A 202 17.99 -20.39 0.93
CA GLY A 202 19.01 -20.62 -0.07
C GLY A 202 19.47 -19.36 -0.78
N PHE A 203 19.21 -18.16 -0.22
CA PHE A 203 19.57 -16.90 -0.87
C PHE A 203 20.11 -15.85 0.10
N ASN A 204 19.28 -15.36 1.02
CA ASN A 204 19.60 -14.23 1.89
C ASN A 204 19.26 -14.48 3.37
N GLU A 205 18.85 -15.69 3.74
CA GLU A 205 18.58 -16.01 5.15
C GLU A 205 19.84 -15.91 6.01
N ASP A 206 21.02 -16.09 5.41
CA ASP A 206 22.33 -15.91 6.02
C ASP A 206 22.61 -14.47 6.44
N GLU A 207 22.03 -13.48 5.74
CA GLU A 207 22.23 -12.05 5.99
C GLU A 207 21.26 -11.47 7.05
N LEU A 208 20.40 -12.32 7.64
CA LEU A 208 19.39 -11.87 8.61
C LEU A 208 20.01 -11.06 9.76
N LEU A 209 21.11 -11.55 10.33
CA LEU A 209 21.80 -10.88 11.45
C LEU A 209 22.54 -9.61 10.98
N ASP A 210 22.99 -9.53 9.73
CA ASP A 210 23.62 -8.33 9.17
C ASP A 210 22.60 -7.20 9.02
N PHE A 211 21.39 -7.53 8.58
CA PHE A 211 20.27 -6.59 8.55
C PHE A 211 19.88 -6.09 9.95
N VAL A 212 19.97 -6.94 10.98
CA VAL A 212 19.77 -6.49 12.37
C VAL A 212 20.90 -5.54 12.80
N ARG A 213 22.16 -5.88 12.52
CA ARG A 213 23.31 -5.00 12.80
C ARG A 213 23.20 -3.63 12.11
N LEU A 214 22.57 -3.56 10.94
CA LEU A 214 22.34 -2.29 10.25
C LEU A 214 21.53 -1.29 11.10
N THR A 215 20.69 -1.78 12.02
CA THR A 215 19.88 -0.95 12.93
C THR A 215 20.62 -0.51 14.20
N GLU A 216 21.86 -0.96 14.41
CA GLU A 216 22.64 -0.63 15.61
C GLU A 216 22.91 0.88 15.68
N LYS A 217 23.46 1.46 14.61
CA LYS A 217 23.91 2.85 14.52
C LYS A 217 23.06 3.73 13.60
N LYS A 218 21.97 3.18 13.08
CA LYS A 218 21.09 3.91 12.16
C LYS A 218 19.65 3.78 12.66
N PRO A 219 18.86 4.87 12.65
CA PRO A 219 17.46 4.87 13.06
C PRO A 219 16.56 4.28 11.96
N LEU A 220 16.93 3.11 11.45
CA LEU A 220 16.21 2.38 10.43
C LEU A 220 15.18 1.45 11.05
N GLU A 221 14.10 1.26 10.32
CA GLU A 221 13.13 0.22 10.62
C GLU A 221 13.24 -0.89 9.57
N VAL A 222 13.97 -1.95 9.89
CA VAL A 222 14.18 -3.10 8.99
C VAL A 222 13.03 -4.09 9.18
N ARG A 223 12.30 -4.36 8.10
CA ARG A 223 11.13 -5.25 8.07
C ARG A 223 11.44 -6.51 7.27
N PHE A 224 11.46 -7.64 7.97
CA PHE A 224 11.55 -8.95 7.36
C PHE A 224 10.16 -9.41 6.93
N ILE A 225 10.06 -9.81 5.66
CA ILE A 225 8.81 -10.24 5.03
C ILE A 225 8.97 -11.70 4.66
N GLU A 226 8.01 -12.52 5.07
CA GLU A 226 7.94 -13.90 4.58
C GLU A 226 7.77 -13.89 3.06
N TYR A 227 8.60 -14.68 2.38
CA TYR A 227 8.34 -15.01 0.99
C TYR A 227 6.87 -15.48 0.88
N MET A 228 6.14 -14.99 -0.12
CA MET A 228 4.71 -15.33 -0.31
C MET A 228 4.38 -15.61 -1.79
N PRO A 229 3.31 -16.36 -2.09
CA PRO A 229 2.93 -16.66 -3.46
C PRO A 229 2.48 -15.40 -4.21
N PHE A 230 3.01 -15.23 -5.42
CA PHE A 230 2.54 -14.25 -6.39
C PHE A 230 2.44 -14.91 -7.77
N ASP A 231 1.53 -14.40 -8.60
CA ASP A 231 1.43 -14.86 -9.97
C ASP A 231 2.79 -14.71 -10.68
N GLY A 232 3.30 -15.81 -11.21
CA GLY A 232 4.57 -15.87 -11.94
C GLY A 232 5.84 -16.01 -11.09
N ASN A 233 5.79 -15.99 -9.75
CA ASN A 233 7.00 -16.08 -8.92
C ASN A 233 7.51 -17.51 -8.63
N LYS A 234 6.93 -18.54 -9.28
CA LYS A 234 7.26 -19.96 -9.05
C LYS A 234 7.36 -20.28 -7.54
N TRP A 235 6.36 -19.84 -6.79
CA TRP A 235 6.24 -20.04 -5.36
C TRP A 235 6.61 -21.47 -4.94
N ASN A 236 7.44 -21.59 -3.91
CA ASN A 236 7.80 -22.86 -3.31
C ASN A 236 7.92 -22.68 -1.80
N PHE A 237 7.11 -23.44 -1.06
CA PHE A 237 7.10 -23.42 0.40
C PHE A 237 8.49 -23.71 1.00
N LYS A 238 9.31 -24.54 0.35
CA LYS A 238 10.69 -24.83 0.80
C LYS A 238 11.61 -23.59 0.81
N LYS A 239 11.28 -22.56 0.02
CA LYS A 239 12.01 -21.29 0.00
C LYS A 239 11.55 -20.32 1.09
N MET A 240 10.46 -20.62 1.79
CA MET A 240 9.96 -19.76 2.87
C MET A 240 10.82 -19.94 4.12
N VAL A 241 11.14 -18.81 4.76
CA VAL A 241 11.66 -18.75 6.12
C VAL A 241 10.56 -18.15 6.97
N SER A 242 10.09 -18.88 7.97
CA SER A 242 8.95 -18.44 8.79
C SER A 242 9.33 -17.32 9.74
N TYR A 243 8.35 -16.52 10.17
CA TYR A 243 8.52 -15.55 11.24
C TYR A 243 9.20 -16.13 12.48
N GLN A 244 8.76 -17.31 12.94
CA GLN A 244 9.31 -17.94 14.14
C GLN A 244 10.78 -18.31 13.95
N GLU A 245 11.12 -18.90 12.80
CA GLU A 245 12.50 -19.26 12.49
C GLU A 245 13.43 -18.04 12.40
N MET A 246 12.97 -16.95 11.77
CA MET A 246 13.72 -15.70 11.75
C MET A 246 13.91 -15.12 13.16
N LEU A 247 12.85 -15.12 13.97
CA LEU A 247 12.88 -14.62 15.32
C LEU A 247 13.83 -15.43 16.21
N ASP A 248 13.78 -16.76 16.14
CA ASP A 248 14.62 -17.65 16.94
C ASP A 248 16.10 -17.46 16.61
N ARG A 249 16.43 -17.34 15.32
CA ARG A 249 17.80 -17.07 14.87
C ARG A 249 18.32 -15.72 15.36
N ILE A 250 17.48 -14.68 15.38
CA ILE A 250 17.85 -13.37 15.91
C ILE A 250 18.03 -13.44 17.43
N LYS A 251 17.14 -14.14 18.15
CA LYS A 251 17.22 -14.31 19.61
C LYS A 251 18.43 -15.11 20.08
N GLN A 252 18.94 -16.02 19.26
CA GLN A 252 20.21 -16.72 19.57
C GLN A 252 21.38 -15.74 19.71
N GLN A 253 21.41 -14.68 18.88
CA GLN A 253 22.45 -13.64 18.93
C GLN A 253 22.11 -12.51 19.91
N TRP A 254 20.83 -12.13 20.01
CA TRP A 254 20.33 -11.08 20.91
C TRP A 254 19.19 -11.61 21.78
N PRO A 255 19.49 -12.33 22.89
CA PRO A 255 18.48 -12.93 23.76
C PRO A 255 17.55 -11.91 24.44
N ASN A 256 18.04 -10.67 24.58
CA ASN A 256 17.31 -9.53 25.15
C ASN A 256 16.44 -8.78 24.13
N LEU A 257 16.15 -9.35 22.96
CA LEU A 257 15.26 -8.75 21.97
C LEU A 257 13.84 -8.53 22.54
N GLU A 258 13.40 -7.28 22.58
CA GLU A 258 12.11 -6.87 23.16
C GLU A 258 11.05 -6.68 22.09
N ARG A 259 9.82 -7.13 22.36
CA ARG A 259 8.66 -6.85 21.51
C ARG A 259 8.09 -5.47 21.87
N LEU A 260 7.92 -4.62 20.87
CA LEU A 260 7.30 -3.31 21.05
C LEU A 260 5.77 -3.44 20.98
N GLN A 261 5.08 -2.75 21.88
CA GLN A 261 3.64 -2.59 21.79
C GLN A 261 3.30 -1.65 20.63
N THR A 262 2.48 -2.13 19.70
CA THR A 262 2.05 -1.37 18.53
C THR A 262 0.54 -1.34 18.43
N GLY A 263 -0.03 -0.26 17.92
CA GLY A 263 -1.48 -0.15 17.73
C GLY A 263 -2.09 -1.28 16.85
N HIS A 264 -3.39 -1.52 17.03
CA HIS A 264 -4.13 -2.67 16.48
C HIS A 264 -4.02 -2.88 14.95
N ALA A 265 -3.79 -1.82 14.16
CA ALA A 265 -3.77 -1.88 12.69
C ALA A 265 -2.37 -2.10 12.07
N ASN A 266 -1.36 -2.44 12.87
CA ASN A 266 -0.01 -2.61 12.34
C ASN A 266 0.19 -4.00 11.71
N THR A 267 0.60 -3.99 10.44
CA THR A 267 0.92 -5.20 9.66
C THR A 267 2.15 -5.93 10.22
N ALA A 268 3.11 -5.20 10.77
CA ALA A 268 4.38 -5.75 11.23
C ALA A 268 4.38 -5.91 12.75
N LYS A 269 4.89 -7.04 13.24
CA LYS A 269 5.21 -7.23 14.65
C LYS A 269 6.56 -6.57 14.92
N MET A 270 6.57 -5.53 15.75
CA MET A 270 7.75 -4.71 15.97
C MET A 270 8.58 -5.18 17.16
N PHE A 271 9.89 -5.12 17.03
CA PHE A 271 10.88 -5.52 18.02
C PHE A 271 12.03 -4.52 18.08
N LYS A 272 12.75 -4.51 19.19
CA LYS A 272 13.95 -3.69 19.40
C LYS A 272 15.03 -4.50 20.10
N VAL A 273 16.27 -4.35 19.65
CA VAL A 273 17.44 -4.80 20.41
C VAL A 273 17.82 -3.66 21.36
N PRO A 274 17.89 -3.87 22.68
CA PRO A 274 18.33 -2.83 23.62
C PRO A 274 19.69 -2.25 23.22
N GLY A 275 19.80 -0.91 23.24
CA GLY A 275 21.00 -0.18 22.84
C GLY A 275 21.08 0.16 21.34
N PHE A 276 20.25 -0.45 20.48
CA PHE A 276 20.23 -0.12 19.06
C PHE A 276 19.35 1.11 18.80
N GLU A 277 19.75 1.93 17.82
CA GLU A 277 18.99 3.11 17.43
C GLU A 277 17.68 2.77 16.69
N GLY A 278 17.73 1.76 15.82
CA GLY A 278 16.63 1.35 14.97
C GLY A 278 15.72 0.26 15.56
N HIS A 279 14.87 -0.29 14.69
CA HIS A 279 13.85 -1.27 15.04
C HIS A 279 13.74 -2.37 13.99
N LEU A 280 13.26 -3.54 14.43
CA LEU A 280 12.95 -4.68 13.57
C LEU A 280 11.44 -4.86 13.46
N GLY A 281 10.97 -5.25 12.28
CA GLY A 281 9.57 -5.61 12.05
C GLY A 281 9.46 -6.94 11.34
N PHE A 282 8.48 -7.75 11.71
CA PHE A 282 8.18 -9.00 11.01
C PHE A 282 6.79 -8.95 10.38
N ILE A 283 6.73 -9.18 9.07
CA ILE A 283 5.50 -9.30 8.29
C ILE A 283 5.27 -10.78 7.99
N SER A 284 4.51 -11.43 8.87
CA SER A 284 4.13 -12.85 8.81
C SER A 284 2.95 -13.07 7.86
N SER A 285 3.18 -12.86 6.56
CA SER A 285 2.13 -12.91 5.54
C SER A 285 1.46 -14.29 5.42
N MET A 286 2.17 -15.36 5.79
CA MET A 286 1.73 -16.74 5.58
C MET A 286 1.56 -17.51 6.89
N SER A 287 2.49 -17.39 7.83
CA SER A 287 2.51 -18.20 9.06
C SER A 287 1.57 -17.72 10.16
N ASP A 288 1.36 -16.40 10.26
CA ASP A 288 0.53 -15.77 11.29
C ASP A 288 -0.08 -14.47 10.74
N HIS A 289 -1.13 -14.62 9.93
CA HIS A 289 -1.67 -13.54 9.11
C HIS A 289 -2.37 -12.44 9.93
N PHE A 290 -2.31 -11.19 9.44
CA PHE A 290 -2.91 -10.01 10.09
C PHE A 290 -4.25 -9.59 9.45
N CYS A 291 -4.99 -10.52 8.82
CA CYS A 291 -6.22 -10.18 8.09
C CYS A 291 -7.30 -9.54 8.98
N GLY A 292 -7.39 -9.93 10.25
CA GLY A 292 -8.37 -9.42 11.21
C GLY A 292 -8.28 -7.91 11.45
N SER A 293 -7.10 -7.30 11.27
CA SER A 293 -6.88 -5.85 11.43
C SER A 293 -6.52 -5.15 10.11
N CYS A 294 -6.76 -5.79 8.96
CA CYS A 294 -6.39 -5.25 7.66
C CYS A 294 -7.24 -4.02 7.27
N ASN A 295 -6.61 -2.86 7.23
CA ASN A 295 -7.21 -1.57 6.86
C ASN A 295 -6.88 -1.12 5.42
N ARG A 296 -6.43 -2.04 4.56
CA ARG A 296 -5.79 -1.70 3.27
C ARG A 296 -6.67 -1.97 2.06
N LEU A 297 -6.67 -1.01 1.13
CA LEU A 297 -7.22 -1.10 -0.22
C LEU A 297 -6.12 -0.78 -1.25
N ARG A 298 -6.27 -1.27 -2.48
CA ARG A 298 -5.28 -1.05 -3.55
C ARG A 298 -5.97 -0.67 -4.85
N ILE A 299 -5.43 0.36 -5.51
CA ILE A 299 -5.71 0.71 -6.90
C ILE A 299 -4.52 0.27 -7.75
N THR A 300 -4.77 -0.47 -8.83
CA THR A 300 -3.76 -0.85 -9.82
C THR A 300 -3.49 0.29 -10.81
N ALA A 301 -2.44 0.18 -11.63
CA ALA A 301 -2.03 1.27 -12.52
C ALA A 301 -3.03 1.54 -13.66
N ASP A 302 -3.78 0.52 -14.06
CA ASP A 302 -4.90 0.56 -14.98
C ASP A 302 -6.24 0.93 -14.29
N GLY A 303 -6.22 1.21 -12.99
CA GLY A 303 -7.34 1.78 -12.23
C GLY A 303 -8.37 0.78 -11.71
N ASN A 304 -7.98 -0.48 -11.54
CA ASN A 304 -8.79 -1.48 -10.87
C ASN A 304 -8.65 -1.41 -9.35
N LEU A 305 -9.78 -1.47 -8.64
CA LEU A 305 -9.85 -1.62 -7.19
C LEU A 305 -9.67 -3.09 -6.79
N LYS A 306 -8.66 -3.34 -5.96
CA LYS A 306 -8.40 -4.58 -5.24
C LYS A 306 -8.62 -4.40 -3.75
N VAL A 307 -9.62 -5.09 -3.22
CA VAL A 307 -9.92 -5.10 -1.77
C VAL A 307 -9.05 -6.09 -0.99
N CYS A 308 -8.42 -7.05 -1.66
CA CYS A 308 -7.47 -7.99 -1.10
C CYS A 308 -6.31 -8.23 -2.08
N LEU A 309 -5.11 -8.46 -1.57
CA LEU A 309 -3.94 -8.77 -2.39
C LEU A 309 -4.09 -10.12 -3.14
N PHE A 310 -4.82 -11.07 -2.53
CA PHE A 310 -5.06 -12.43 -3.05
C PHE A 310 -6.48 -12.63 -3.58
N GLY A 311 -7.26 -11.55 -3.73
CA GLY A 311 -8.61 -11.62 -4.28
C GLY A 311 -8.59 -11.56 -5.80
N ASN A 312 -9.42 -12.37 -6.45
CA ASN A 312 -9.57 -12.37 -7.91
C ASN A 312 -10.57 -11.32 -8.42
N SER A 313 -11.35 -10.71 -7.53
CA SER A 313 -12.36 -9.72 -7.91
C SER A 313 -11.74 -8.33 -8.00
N GLU A 314 -11.82 -7.76 -9.20
CA GLU A 314 -11.32 -6.44 -9.56
C GLU A 314 -12.45 -5.61 -10.16
N PHE A 315 -12.49 -4.31 -9.84
CA PHE A 315 -13.49 -3.39 -10.37
C PHE A 315 -12.80 -2.16 -10.98
N SER A 316 -13.05 -1.89 -12.26
CA SER A 316 -12.39 -0.81 -12.98
C SER A 316 -13.00 0.55 -12.63
N LEU A 317 -12.42 1.25 -11.65
CA LEU A 317 -12.82 2.61 -11.32
C LEU A 317 -12.46 3.58 -12.45
N ARG A 318 -11.41 3.30 -13.21
CA ARG A 318 -11.03 4.06 -14.41
C ARG A 318 -12.17 4.09 -15.42
N ASP A 319 -12.71 2.93 -15.78
CA ASP A 319 -13.72 2.86 -16.84
C ASP A 319 -15.02 3.51 -16.40
N ILE A 320 -15.41 3.30 -15.13
CA ILE A 320 -16.58 3.96 -14.53
C ILE A 320 -16.41 5.48 -14.55
N LEU A 321 -15.25 5.99 -14.14
CA LEU A 321 -14.94 7.42 -14.16
C LEU A 321 -14.99 7.99 -15.58
N ARG A 322 -14.44 7.27 -16.57
CA ARG A 322 -14.42 7.69 -17.98
C ARG A 322 -15.79 7.66 -18.65
N CYS A 323 -16.71 6.84 -18.16
CA CYS A 323 -18.11 6.85 -18.58
C CYS A 323 -18.89 8.07 -18.05
N GLY A 324 -18.27 8.94 -17.27
CA GLY A 324 -18.92 10.14 -16.72
C GLY A 324 -19.77 9.86 -15.48
N ALA A 325 -19.50 8.77 -14.77
CA ALA A 325 -20.17 8.46 -13.50
C ALA A 325 -19.91 9.57 -12.47
N SER A 326 -20.93 9.84 -11.66
CA SER A 326 -20.87 10.75 -10.52
C SER A 326 -20.00 10.19 -9.38
N ASP A 327 -19.57 11.08 -8.49
CA ASP A 327 -18.81 10.72 -7.28
C ASP A 327 -19.61 9.70 -6.43
N GLU A 328 -20.92 9.86 -6.31
CA GLU A 328 -21.81 8.93 -5.57
C GLU A 328 -21.84 7.52 -6.21
N GLU A 329 -21.97 7.42 -7.53
CA GLU A 329 -21.98 6.12 -8.22
C GLU A 329 -20.65 5.37 -8.04
N LEU A 330 -19.52 6.09 -8.08
CA LEU A 330 -18.20 5.53 -7.79
C LEU A 330 -18.13 5.01 -6.33
N LEU A 331 -18.66 5.78 -5.37
CA LEU A 331 -18.70 5.39 -3.97
C LEU A 331 -19.55 4.15 -3.72
N GLN A 332 -20.71 4.02 -4.39
CA GLN A 332 -21.54 2.81 -4.32
C GLN A 332 -20.79 1.57 -4.82
N VAL A 333 -20.05 1.68 -5.92
CA VAL A 333 -19.22 0.58 -6.44
C VAL A 333 -18.09 0.24 -5.46
N ILE A 334 -17.43 1.25 -4.89
CA ILE A 334 -16.39 1.06 -3.86
C ILE A 334 -16.96 0.33 -2.64
N GLY A 335 -18.09 0.79 -2.10
CA GLY A 335 -18.76 0.19 -0.96
C GLY A 335 -19.17 -1.27 -1.21
N ALA A 336 -19.75 -1.56 -2.37
CA ALA A 336 -20.10 -2.92 -2.76
C ALA A 336 -18.86 -3.83 -2.85
N ALA A 337 -17.74 -3.32 -3.39
CA ALA A 337 -16.48 -4.07 -3.44
C ALA A 337 -15.91 -4.31 -2.04
N VAL A 338 -15.87 -3.28 -1.19
CA VAL A 338 -15.37 -3.35 0.19
C VAL A 338 -16.21 -4.31 1.04
N GLY A 339 -17.54 -4.26 0.94
CA GLY A 339 -18.45 -5.16 1.64
C GLY A 339 -18.27 -6.64 1.30
N ARG A 340 -17.71 -6.95 0.12
CA ARG A 340 -17.38 -8.33 -0.31
C ARG A 340 -16.02 -8.82 0.16
N LYS A 341 -15.24 -8.00 0.88
CA LYS A 341 -13.92 -8.39 1.38
C LYS A 341 -14.05 -9.55 2.36
N LYS A 342 -13.40 -10.67 2.06
CA LYS A 342 -13.40 -11.87 2.94
C LYS A 342 -12.72 -11.60 4.29
N LYS A 343 -13.08 -12.40 5.30
CA LYS A 343 -12.49 -12.33 6.66
C LYS A 343 -10.97 -12.48 6.61
N GLU A 344 -10.51 -13.47 5.86
CA GLU A 344 -9.11 -13.78 5.58
C GLU A 344 -8.94 -14.19 4.12
N HIS A 345 -7.70 -14.18 3.63
CA HIS A 345 -7.43 -14.76 2.30
C HIS A 345 -7.74 -16.25 2.36
N ALA A 346 -8.34 -16.81 1.31
CA ALA A 346 -8.61 -18.24 1.25
C ALA A 346 -7.28 -18.99 1.39
N GLY A 347 -7.07 -19.62 2.54
CA GLY A 347 -5.91 -20.46 2.81
C GLY A 347 -5.98 -21.67 1.89
N LYS A 348 -5.34 -21.60 0.73
CA LYS A 348 -4.89 -22.83 0.09
C LYS A 348 -3.67 -23.31 0.89
N MET A 349 -3.92 -23.92 2.06
CA MET A 349 -3.08 -25.04 2.47
C MET A 349 -3.30 -26.11 1.42
N PHE A 350 -2.48 -26.12 0.36
CA PHE A 350 -2.34 -27.30 -0.47
C PHE A 350 -1.61 -28.32 0.40
N THR A 351 -2.38 -29.17 1.07
CA THR A 351 -1.86 -30.40 1.65
C THR A 351 -1.25 -31.25 0.53
N PRO A 352 -0.05 -31.82 0.71
CA PRO A 352 0.45 -32.81 -0.23
C PRO A 352 -0.48 -34.02 -0.14
N VAL A 353 -1.05 -34.41 -1.27
CA VAL A 353 -1.80 -35.65 -1.41
C VAL A 353 -0.81 -36.80 -1.20
N ASN A 354 -0.85 -37.43 -0.02
CA ASN A 354 -0.26 -38.75 0.15
C ASN A 354 -1.25 -39.77 -0.39
N SER A 355 -0.90 -40.34 -1.54
CA SER A 355 -1.55 -41.48 -2.16
C SER A 355 -1.20 -42.78 -1.43
N THR A 356 -2.16 -43.32 -0.67
CA THR A 356 -2.27 -44.72 -0.17
C THR A 356 -3.49 -44.70 0.77
N THR A 357 -4.58 -45.46 0.67
CA THR A 357 -4.90 -46.81 0.16
C THR A 357 -6.43 -47.00 0.26
N GLY A 358 -7.03 -47.81 -0.61
CA GLY A 358 -8.19 -48.67 -0.28
C GLY A 358 -9.62 -48.17 -0.59
N CYS A 359 -10.24 -48.76 -1.61
CA CYS A 359 -11.71 -48.92 -1.74
C CYS A 359 -12.22 -49.98 -0.71
N PRO A 360 -13.54 -50.14 -0.40
CA PRO A 360 -14.65 -50.14 -1.36
C PRO A 360 -15.99 -49.47 -0.92
N LEU A 361 -16.85 -49.32 -1.94
CA LEU A 361 -18.27 -48.94 -2.08
C LEU A 361 -19.28 -49.61 -1.09
N PRO A 362 -20.55 -49.14 -0.90
CA PRO A 362 -21.54 -48.89 -1.98
C PRO A 362 -22.59 -47.76 -1.85
N SER A 363 -23.19 -47.46 -3.01
CA SER A 363 -24.37 -46.61 -3.28
C SER A 363 -25.72 -47.27 -2.90
N PRO A 364 -26.87 -46.54 -2.87
CA PRO A 364 -27.70 -46.45 -4.09
C PRO A 364 -28.57 -45.16 -4.29
N THR A 365 -28.86 -44.88 -5.58
CA THR A 365 -30.09 -44.27 -6.17
C THR A 365 -30.45 -42.80 -5.84
N SER A 366 -30.96 -41.93 -6.72
CA SER A 366 -31.53 -42.00 -8.08
C SER A 366 -31.65 -40.56 -8.66
N GLY A 367 -31.69 -40.42 -9.98
CA GLY A 367 -32.11 -39.15 -10.63
C GLY A 367 -31.40 -38.85 -11.96
N ARG A 368 -31.95 -39.36 -13.07
CA ARG A 368 -31.59 -39.02 -14.45
C ARG A 368 -31.97 -37.57 -14.76
N ASP A 369 -31.20 -36.81 -15.55
CA ASP A 369 -31.41 -36.72 -17.00
C ASP A 369 -30.41 -35.76 -17.74
N ARG A 370 -29.91 -36.29 -18.87
CA ARG A 370 -29.56 -35.65 -20.18
C ARG A 370 -28.49 -34.55 -20.31
N LEU A 371 -27.31 -35.01 -20.74
CA LEU A 371 -26.68 -34.81 -22.07
C LEU A 371 -26.84 -33.47 -22.81
N GLN A 372 -25.70 -32.76 -23.00
CA GLN A 372 -25.18 -32.41 -24.34
C GLN A 372 -23.71 -31.94 -24.24
N GLN A 373 -22.81 -32.64 -24.93
CA GLN A 373 -21.42 -32.23 -25.20
C GLN A 373 -21.34 -31.65 -26.62
N PRO A 374 -20.52 -30.62 -26.89
CA PRO A 374 -20.04 -30.33 -28.23
C PRO A 374 -18.80 -31.17 -28.57
N ARG A 375 -18.72 -31.62 -29.83
CA ARG A 375 -17.65 -32.43 -30.42
C ARG A 375 -16.42 -31.57 -30.75
N ASP A 376 -15.25 -32.16 -30.52
CA ASP A 376 -13.94 -31.71 -31.01
C ASP A 376 -13.76 -32.14 -32.47
N PRO A 377 -13.26 -31.28 -33.38
CA PRO A 377 -13.01 -31.63 -34.77
C PRO A 377 -11.52 -31.88 -34.97
N ASP A 378 -11.09 -33.14 -34.99
CA ASP A 378 -9.86 -33.54 -35.70
C ASP A 378 -9.79 -35.06 -35.73
N ARG A 379 -10.17 -35.65 -36.87
CA ARG A 379 -9.65 -36.92 -37.39
C ARG A 379 -10.19 -37.23 -38.78
N ASP A 380 -9.23 -37.43 -39.68
CA ASP A 380 -9.28 -38.11 -40.98
C ASP A 380 -10.19 -37.54 -42.07
N LYS A 381 -9.57 -37.10 -43.17
CA LYS A 381 -9.30 -38.01 -44.30
C LYS A 381 -8.32 -37.41 -45.31
N THR A 382 -7.42 -38.29 -45.74
CA THR A 382 -6.56 -38.28 -46.92
C THR A 382 -7.36 -38.39 -48.23
N GLU A 383 -6.66 -38.19 -49.37
CA GLU A 383 -7.06 -38.49 -50.78
C GLU A 383 -8.07 -37.47 -51.36
N GLU A 384 -7.91 -36.86 -52.54
CA GLU A 384 -7.40 -37.30 -53.84
C GLU A 384 -7.12 -36.07 -54.75
N ASP A 385 -6.36 -36.33 -55.81
CA ASP A 385 -5.93 -35.53 -56.97
C ASP A 385 -6.91 -34.49 -57.57
N GLU A 386 -6.40 -33.27 -57.85
CA GLU A 386 -6.33 -32.57 -59.16
C GLU A 386 -5.86 -31.11 -59.02
#